data_AF-A0A2S4V0J5-F1
#
_entry.id   AF-A0A2S4V0J5-F1
#
_cell.length_a   1.000
_cell.length_b   1.000
_cell.length_c   1.000
_cell.angle_alpha   90.00
_cell.angle_beta   90.00
_cell.angle_gamma   90.00
#
_symmetry.space_group_name_H-M   'P 1'
#
loop_
_entity.id
_entity.type
_entity.pdbx_description
1 polymer ?
#
loop_
_entity_poly.entity_id
_entity_poly.type
_entity_poly.pdbx_seq_one_letter_code
_entity_poly.pdbx_strand_id
1 'polypeptide(L)'
;MSLILPLAKHATLLPMIVATGVGIGGGIAFGIHYLVHSPEVVLRKRSNPHPWNNVAQHTNTKLFSFNPEFWEGRSNAPDPRFSLMENQAEASRASHEKDMFEKAKHI
;
A
#
# COMPACT_ATOMS: atom_id res chain seq x y z
N MET A 1 -31.47 -10.03 26.47
CA MET A 1 -30.88 -10.12 27.82
C MET A 1 -29.87 -8.99 27.94
N SER A 2 -30.16 -7.97 28.75
CA SER A 2 -29.37 -6.72 28.79
C SER A 2 -28.03 -6.94 29.51
N LEU A 3 -26.91 -6.72 28.81
CA LEU A 3 -25.55 -6.82 29.35
C LEU A 3 -25.11 -5.58 30.15
N ILE A 4 -25.97 -4.57 30.25
CA ILE A 4 -25.64 -3.26 30.84
C ILE A 4 -25.68 -3.32 32.38
N LEU A 5 -26.53 -4.18 32.96
CA LEU A 5 -26.69 -4.32 34.41
C LEU A 5 -25.55 -5.06 35.17
N PRO A 6 -24.91 -6.12 34.64
CA PRO A 6 -23.86 -6.85 35.38
C PRO A 6 -22.50 -6.12 35.46
N LEU A 7 -22.25 -5.12 34.61
CA LEU A 7 -20.98 -4.38 34.56
C LEU A 7 -20.74 -3.52 35.81
N ALA A 8 -21.80 -2.96 36.39
CA ALA A 8 -21.72 -2.16 37.60
C ALA A 8 -21.61 -3.02 38.89
N LYS A 9 -21.94 -4.32 38.81
CA LYS A 9 -22.01 -5.21 39.97
C LYS A 9 -20.78 -6.12 40.14
N HIS A 10 -20.05 -6.41 39.06
CA HIS A 10 -18.91 -7.34 39.09
C HIS A 10 -17.71 -6.79 38.30
N ALA A 11 -16.81 -6.09 39.01
CA ALA A 11 -15.58 -5.53 38.44
C ALA A 11 -14.66 -6.58 37.78
N THR A 12 -14.79 -7.86 38.19
CA THR A 12 -14.02 -8.98 37.63
C THR A 12 -14.34 -9.29 36.17
N LEU A 13 -15.52 -8.92 35.67
CA LEU A 13 -15.92 -9.16 34.27
C LEU A 13 -15.42 -8.08 33.30
N LEU A 14 -15.01 -6.93 33.85
CA LEU A 14 -14.52 -5.78 33.10
C LEU A 14 -13.34 -6.12 32.16
N PRO A 15 -12.26 -6.81 32.59
CA PRO A 15 -11.14 -7.11 31.70
C PRO A 15 -11.54 -7.98 30.50
N MET A 16 -12.47 -8.93 30.67
CA MET A 16 -12.94 -9.78 29.56
C MET A 16 -13.75 -8.98 28.54
N ILE A 17 -14.63 -8.08 29.00
CA ILE A 17 -15.45 -7.23 28.13
C ILE A 17 -14.56 -6.23 27.37
N VAL A 18 -13.59 -5.63 28.06
CA VAL A 18 -12.62 -4.71 27.44
C VAL A 18 -11.78 -5.45 26.39
N ALA A 19 -11.21 -6.60 26.72
CA ALA A 19 -10.42 -7.39 25.77
C ALA A 19 -11.24 -7.78 24.53
N THR A 20 -12.49 -8.21 24.73
CA THR A 20 -13.40 -8.57 23.62
C THR A 20 -13.75 -7.34 22.77
N GLY A 21 -14.08 -6.21 23.41
CA GLY A 21 -14.39 -4.97 22.71
C GLY A 21 -13.20 -4.43 21.91
N VAL A 22 -12.00 -4.48 22.48
CA VAL A 22 -10.75 -4.12 21.79
C VAL A 22 -10.48 -5.05 20.61
N GLY A 23 -10.74 -6.36 20.76
CA GLY A 23 -10.58 -7.32 19.66
C GLY A 23 -11.51 -7.01 18.47
N ILE A 24 -12.81 -6.82 18.73
CA ILE A 24 -13.79 -6.51 17.69
C ILE A 24 -13.49 -5.15 17.06
N GLY A 25 -13.31 -4.12 17.89
CA GLY A 25 -13.02 -2.77 17.42
C GLY A 25 -11.71 -2.68 16.65
N GLY A 26 -10.66 -3.33 17.15
CA GLY A 26 -9.35 -3.42 16.51
C GLY A 26 -9.40 -4.15 15.17
N GLY A 27 -10.14 -5.26 15.08
CA GLY A 27 -10.32 -5.99 13.83
C GLY A 27 -11.03 -5.17 12.74
N ILE A 28 -12.11 -4.47 13.11
CA ILE A 28 -12.83 -3.57 12.18
C ILE A 28 -11.94 -2.40 11.76
N ALA A 29 -11.28 -1.75 12.73
CA ALA A 29 -10.39 -0.62 12.46
C ALA A 29 -9.23 -1.03 11.55
N PHE A 30 -8.64 -2.21 11.78
CA PHE A 30 -7.58 -2.76 10.93
C PHE A 30 -8.07 -3.05 9.50
N GLY A 31 -9.26 -3.66 9.36
CA GLY A 31 -9.85 -3.92 8.05
C GLY A 31 -10.08 -2.64 7.25
N ILE A 32 -10.62 -1.60 7.90
CA ILE A 32 -10.81 -0.28 7.28
C ILE A 32 -9.46 0.35 6.91
N HIS A 33 -8.49 0.33 7.82
CA HIS A 33 -7.15 0.86 7.57
C HIS A 33 -6.50 0.19 6.35
N TYR A 34 -6.57 -1.14 6.29
CA TYR A 34 -6.03 -1.92 5.17
C TYR A 34 -6.71 -1.54 3.86
N LEU A 35 -8.04 -1.50 3.82
CA LEU A 35 -8.78 -1.16 2.59
C LEU A 35 -8.43 0.24 2.07
N VAL A 36 -8.28 1.23 2.97
CA VAL A 36 -8.02 2.62 2.58
C VAL A 36 -6.58 2.85 2.12
N HIS A 37 -5.60 2.23 2.78
CA HIS A 37 -4.18 2.53 2.56
C HIS A 37 -3.44 1.46 1.73
N SER A 38 -4.05 0.32 1.44
CA SER A 38 -3.38 -0.73 0.66
C SER A 38 -3.31 -0.40 -0.83
N PRO A 39 -2.12 -0.51 -1.45
CA PRO A 39 -1.96 -0.34 -2.88
C PRO A 39 -2.55 -1.49 -3.71
N GLU A 40 -2.83 -2.63 -3.08
CA GLU A 40 -3.33 -3.84 -3.76
C GLU A 40 -4.84 -3.78 -4.04
N VAL A 41 -5.58 -2.93 -3.33
CA VAL A 41 -7.05 -2.92 -3.39
C VAL A 41 -7.54 -1.66 -4.08
N VAL A 42 -8.18 -1.82 -5.23
CA VAL A 42 -8.81 -0.70 -5.95
C VAL A 42 -10.21 -0.44 -5.40
N LEU A 43 -10.32 0.42 -4.39
CA LEU A 43 -11.62 0.87 -3.87
C LEU A 43 -12.32 1.88 -4.78
N ARG A 44 -11.57 2.82 -5.35
CA ARG A 44 -12.10 3.96 -6.10
C ARG A 44 -11.57 3.98 -7.51
N LYS A 45 -12.17 3.16 -8.39
CA LYS A 45 -11.74 3.04 -9.79
C LYS A 45 -11.76 4.36 -10.58
N ARG A 46 -12.67 5.30 -10.24
CA ARG A 46 -12.78 6.59 -10.96
C ARG A 46 -11.74 7.63 -10.52
N SER A 47 -11.46 7.73 -9.22
CA SER A 47 -10.58 8.78 -8.69
C SER A 47 -9.14 8.31 -8.52
N ASN A 48 -8.93 7.02 -8.24
CA ASN A 48 -7.61 6.42 -8.04
C ASN A 48 -7.60 4.99 -8.62
N PRO A 49 -7.54 4.85 -9.96
CA PRO A 49 -7.56 3.54 -10.62
C PRO A 49 -6.32 2.68 -10.35
N HIS A 50 -5.19 3.31 -10.03
CA HIS A 50 -3.89 2.66 -9.87
C HIS A 50 -3.24 3.04 -8.52
N PRO A 51 -3.78 2.54 -7.40
CA PRO A 51 -3.33 2.94 -6.06
C PRO A 51 -1.86 2.63 -5.78
N TRP A 52 -1.29 1.59 -6.39
CA TRP A 52 0.14 1.26 -6.31
C TRP A 52 1.07 2.34 -6.85
N ASN A 53 0.59 3.26 -7.70
CA ASN A 53 1.40 4.38 -8.20
C ASN A 53 1.62 5.48 -7.15
N ASN A 54 0.83 5.51 -6.07
CA ASN A 54 0.98 6.53 -5.02
C ASN A 54 1.96 6.10 -3.92
N VAL A 55 2.54 4.91 -4.01
CA VAL A 55 3.50 4.40 -3.02
C VAL A 55 4.91 4.77 -3.47
N ALA A 56 5.52 5.70 -2.74
CA ALA A 56 6.92 6.07 -2.89
C ALA A 56 7.82 5.21 -1.98
N GLN A 57 9.13 5.26 -2.20
CA GLN A 57 10.09 4.42 -1.49
C GLN A 57 10.20 4.71 0.02
N HIS A 58 9.83 5.93 0.45
CA HIS A 58 9.76 6.32 1.86
C HIS A 58 8.37 6.08 2.49
N THR A 59 7.40 5.62 1.71
CA THR A 59 6.05 5.40 2.22
C THR A 59 5.97 4.03 2.88
N ASN A 60 5.61 4.00 4.15
CA ASN A 60 5.35 2.73 4.85
C ASN A 60 3.96 2.20 4.48
N THR A 61 3.91 1.01 3.90
CA THR A 61 2.64 0.33 3.56
C THR A 61 2.14 -0.61 4.68
N LYS A 62 2.93 -0.81 5.73
CA LYS A 62 2.57 -1.70 6.83
C LYS A 62 1.63 -0.97 7.79
N LEU A 63 1.00 -1.71 8.69
CA LEU A 63 0.25 -1.10 9.78
C LEU A 63 1.17 -0.30 10.72
N PHE A 64 2.39 -0.80 10.92
CA PHE A 64 3.40 -0.20 11.78
C PHE A 64 4.81 -0.57 11.32
N SER A 65 5.77 0.33 11.55
CA SER A 65 7.20 0.10 11.32
C SER A 65 7.96 0.28 12.62
N PHE A 66 8.71 -0.74 13.04
CA PHE A 66 9.62 -0.61 14.18
C PHE A 66 10.85 0.26 13.86
N ASN A 67 11.08 0.56 12.59
CA ASN A 67 12.28 1.25 12.09
C ASN A 67 11.85 2.43 11.20
N PRO A 68 11.32 3.54 11.74
CA PRO A 68 10.88 4.70 10.95
C PRO A 68 12.00 5.34 10.13
N GLU A 69 13.22 5.37 10.66
CA GLU A 69 14.41 5.96 10.04
C GLU A 69 14.80 5.29 8.71
N PHE A 70 14.43 4.02 8.53
CA PHE A 70 14.60 3.31 7.26
C PHE A 70 13.78 3.99 6.16
N TRP A 71 12.55 4.36 6.47
CA TRP A 71 11.65 4.99 5.50
C TRP A 71 12.08 6.43 5.25
N GLU A 72 12.38 7.18 6.31
CA GLU A 72 12.81 8.58 6.22
C GLU A 72 14.09 8.75 5.40
N GLY A 73 15.06 7.85 5.56
CA GLY A 73 16.31 7.87 4.80
C GLY A 73 16.12 7.70 3.29
N ARG A 74 14.94 7.26 2.83
CA ARG A 74 14.60 7.11 1.41
C ARG A 74 13.65 8.18 0.90
N SER A 75 13.41 9.24 1.67
CA SER A 75 12.60 10.38 1.24
C SER A 75 13.10 11.02 -0.05
N ASN A 76 14.42 11.07 -0.22
CA ASN A 76 15.09 11.63 -1.40
C ASN A 76 15.47 10.57 -2.46
N ALA A 77 15.08 9.32 -2.26
CA ALA A 77 15.43 8.26 -3.21
C ALA A 77 14.57 8.41 -4.49
N PRO A 78 15.17 8.41 -5.69
CA PRO A 78 14.41 8.42 -6.93
C PRO A 78 13.56 7.15 -7.05
N ASP A 79 12.33 7.28 -7.57
CA ASP A 79 11.46 6.11 -7.77
C ASP A 79 12.05 5.22 -8.88
N PRO A 80 12.33 3.93 -8.61
CA PRO A 80 12.88 3.01 -9.59
C PRO A 80 12.02 2.86 -10.84
N ARG A 81 10.72 3.17 -10.77
CA ARG A 81 9.80 3.12 -11.92
C ARG A 81 10.23 4.04 -13.05
N PHE A 82 10.65 5.28 -12.74
CA PHE A 82 11.07 6.22 -13.78
C PHE A 82 12.34 5.75 -14.47
N SER A 83 13.32 5.26 -13.70
CA SER A 83 14.54 4.68 -14.27
C SER A 83 14.25 3.46 -15.14
N LEU A 84 13.28 2.62 -14.75
CA LEU A 84 12.91 1.45 -15.55
C LEU A 84 12.22 1.85 -16.86
N MET A 85 11.31 2.82 -16.81
CA MET A 85 10.63 3.31 -18.02
C MET A 85 11.59 3.95 -19.01
N GLU A 86 12.58 4.70 -18.52
CA GLU A 86 13.63 5.31 -19.35
C GLU A 86 14.45 4.25 -20.08
N ASN A 87 14.97 3.26 -19.34
CA ASN A 87 15.71 2.13 -19.92
C ASN A 87 14.86 1.36 -20.95
N GLN A 88 13.57 1.18 -20.69
CA GLN A 88 12.67 0.48 -21.61
C GLN A 88 12.36 1.31 -22.87
N ALA A 89 12.27 2.63 -22.75
CA ALA A 89 12.11 3.54 -23.88
C ALA A 89 13.37 3.57 -24.76
N GLU A 90 14.56 3.55 -24.16
CA GLU A 90 15.82 3.44 -24.90
C GLU A 90 15.95 2.11 -25.64
N ALA A 91 15.62 1.00 -24.96
CA ALA A 91 15.66 -0.33 -25.58
C ALA A 91 14.71 -0.46 -26.78
N SER A 92 13.50 0.11 -26.68
CA SER A 92 12.51 0.11 -27.76
C SER A 92 12.88 1.03 -28.93
N ARG A 93 13.55 2.16 -28.66
CA ARG A 93 14.15 3.01 -29.71
C ARG A 93 15.25 2.27 -30.46
N ALA A 94 16.16 1.62 -29.73
CA ALA A 94 17.27 0.87 -30.32
C ALA A 94 16.79 -0.34 -31.15
N SER A 95 15.70 -1.01 -30.74
CA SER A 95 15.10 -2.07 -31.57
C SER A 95 14.46 -1.50 -32.84
N HIS A 96 13.74 -0.38 -32.73
CA HIS A 96 13.09 0.25 -33.87
C HIS A 96 14.11 0.74 -34.92
N GLU A 97 15.25 1.29 -34.49
CA GLU A 97 16.33 1.69 -35.38
C GLU A 97 16.94 0.49 -36.13
N LYS A 98 17.10 -0.64 -35.45
CA LYS A 98 17.57 -1.90 -36.08
C LYS A 98 16.58 -2.41 -37.13
N ASP A 99 15.28 -2.39 -36.84
CA ASP A 99 14.25 -2.83 -37.78
C ASP A 99 14.20 -1.94 -39.04
N MET A 100 14.35 -0.62 -38.86
CA MET A 100 14.44 0.34 -39.97
C MET A 100 15.68 0.10 -40.83
N PHE A 101 16.81 -0.19 -40.20
CA PHE A 101 18.06 -0.49 -40.89
C PHE A 101 17.97 -1.80 -41.69
N GLU A 102 17.43 -2.87 -41.11
CA GLU A 102 17.18 -4.13 -41.82
C GLU A 102 16.23 -3.93 -43.00
N LYS A 103 15.13 -3.19 -42.82
CA LYS A 103 14.20 -2.89 -43.90
C LYS A 103 14.83 -2.08 -45.03
N ALA A 104 15.72 -1.14 -44.69
CA ALA A 104 16.46 -0.35 -45.68
C ALA A 104 17.50 -1.17 -46.46
N LYS A 105 18.06 -2.23 -45.87
CA LYS A 105 19.00 -3.16 -46.53
C LYS A 105 18.33 -4.06 -47.57
N HIS A 106 17.03 -4.25 -47.46
CA HIS A 106 16.22 -5.08 -48.37
C HIS A 106 15.59 -4.30 -49.55
N ILE A 107 15.92 -3.02 -49.70
CA ILE A 107 15.54 -2.16 -50.84
C ILE A 107 16.78 -1.94 -51.72
#